data_AF-A0A4D6LQX6-F1
#
_entry.id   AF-A0A4D6LQX6-F1
#
_cell.length_a   1.000
_cell.length_b   1.000
_cell.length_c   1.000
_cell.angle_alpha   90.00
_cell.angle_beta   90.00
_cell.angle_gamma   90.00
#
_symmetry.space_group_name_H-M   'P 1'
#
loop_
_entity.id
_entity.type
_entity.pdbx_description
1 polymer ?
#
loop_
_entity_poly.entity_id
_entity_poly.type
_entity_poly.pdbx_seq_one_letter_code
_entity_poly.pdbx_strand_id
1 'polypeptide(L)'
;MASSSSLLRMEQIPGKGRGIVAAKSLKAGEIILTESPLILYSASPLFAPSSSPFTNCDHCFRILPSHTNIFPCPSCSHHTFCSQRCLSLARNSSHSTWVCKALIFLLQHPNSTTLFQQHPPERQVQARFIVASHNLFLRSPSELHTLLSLHGTPDSAIFDAAKFLHSLISPLFPQQCQLSVDITAQLLAKDRLNSFCLMDPYSPEGPQRSIKAYAIYPKATFFNHDCVPNACRFDYVDTGDEHNTDMVIRLIEDVPAGKEICISYFRIGRDYCTRKRILMEDYGFTCGCDTCVIEAKGEDNGEKNSDLPHVRFLRKHVCERKNCAGTMAPLPPKDDVPSNVLECNFCGNFKEIL
;
A
#
# COMPACT_ATOMS: atom_id res chain seq x y z
N MET A 1 33.66 6.24 12.54
CA MET A 1 32.30 6.68 12.19
C MET A 1 31.34 5.73 12.87
N ALA A 2 30.57 6.20 13.86
CA ALA A 2 29.67 5.33 14.63
C ALA A 2 28.60 4.77 13.68
N SER A 3 28.55 3.44 13.57
CA SER A 3 27.48 2.73 12.87
C SER A 3 26.15 3.18 13.46
N SER A 4 25.36 3.95 12.71
CA SER A 4 23.99 4.31 13.09
C SER A 4 23.22 3.02 13.36
N SER A 5 22.95 2.73 14.63
CA SER A 5 22.08 1.63 15.03
C SER A 5 20.71 1.87 14.40
N SER A 6 20.29 0.97 13.50
CA SER A 6 18.95 0.99 12.91
C SER A 6 17.90 0.99 14.02
N LEU A 7 16.89 1.87 13.94
CA LEU A 7 15.76 1.91 14.89
C LEU A 7 14.99 0.58 14.96
N LEU A 8 15.06 -0.19 13.88
CA LEU A 8 14.27 -1.38 13.62
C LEU A 8 15.15 -2.59 13.37
N ARG A 9 14.68 -3.76 13.79
CA ARG A 9 15.28 -5.06 13.47
C ARG A 9 14.20 -6.00 12.94
N MET A 10 14.56 -6.83 11.96
CA MET A 10 13.68 -7.91 11.49
C MET A 10 13.96 -9.17 12.30
N GLU A 11 12.92 -9.85 12.74
CA GLU A 11 13.00 -11.10 13.50
C GLU A 11 11.97 -12.12 13.02
N GLN A 12 12.17 -13.39 13.39
CA GLN A 12 11.15 -14.42 13.23
C GLN A 12 10.24 -14.40 14.45
N ILE A 13 8.99 -14.05 14.23
CA ILE A 13 7.94 -13.97 15.23
C ILE A 13 7.16 -15.29 15.24
N PRO A 14 7.07 -15.99 16.39
CA PRO A 14 6.35 -17.26 16.50
C PRO A 14 4.92 -17.17 15.95
N GLY A 15 4.60 -18.02 14.99
CA GLY A 15 3.27 -18.07 14.36
C GLY A 15 2.93 -16.93 13.40
N LYS A 16 3.80 -15.92 13.23
CA LYS A 16 3.60 -14.79 12.30
C LYS A 16 4.66 -14.70 11.19
N GLY A 17 5.73 -15.49 11.27
CA GLY A 17 6.83 -15.43 10.30
C GLY A 17 7.71 -14.21 10.55
N ARG A 18 8.18 -13.54 9.49
CA ARG A 18 9.05 -12.36 9.65
C ARG A 18 8.25 -11.17 10.16
N GLY A 19 8.78 -10.46 11.15
CA GLY A 19 8.19 -9.24 11.70
C GLY A 19 9.25 -8.21 12.02
N ILE A 20 8.81 -6.96 12.25
CA ILE A 20 9.67 -5.85 12.66
C ILE A 20 9.54 -5.66 14.18
N VAL A 21 10.68 -5.55 14.86
CA VAL A 21 10.76 -5.22 16.29
C VAL A 21 11.56 -3.93 16.50
N ALA A 22 11.28 -3.23 17.60
CA ALA A 22 12.05 -2.07 18.01
C ALA A 22 13.47 -2.47 18.46
N ALA A 23 14.52 -1.91 17.87
CA ALA A 23 15.90 -2.21 18.25
C ALA A 23 16.33 -1.49 19.54
N LYS A 24 15.60 -0.44 19.93
CA LYS A 24 15.74 0.34 21.17
C LYS A 24 14.35 0.81 21.60
N SER A 25 14.24 1.49 22.75
CA SER A 25 12.99 2.15 23.11
C SER A 25 12.71 3.32 22.16
N LEU A 26 11.47 3.39 21.67
CA LEU A 26 11.00 4.38 20.70
C LEU A 26 9.79 5.13 21.29
N LYS A 27 9.61 6.38 20.88
CA LYS A 27 8.60 7.27 21.47
C LYS A 27 7.36 7.41 20.60
N ALA A 28 6.21 7.62 21.23
CA ALA A 28 4.97 7.91 20.53
C ALA A 28 5.15 9.12 19.59
N GLY A 29 4.63 9.04 18.37
CA GLY A 29 4.83 10.03 17.32
C GLY A 29 6.15 9.92 16.54
N GLU A 30 7.12 9.12 17.00
CA GLU A 30 8.38 8.93 16.27
C GLU A 30 8.14 8.32 14.88
N ILE A 31 8.75 8.90 13.85
CA ILE A 31 8.77 8.34 12.49
C ILE A 31 9.85 7.28 12.44
N ILE A 32 9.44 6.03 12.30
CA ILE A 32 10.36 4.88 12.34
C ILE A 32 10.74 4.36 10.94
N LEU A 33 9.96 4.73 9.92
CA LEU A 33 10.22 4.41 8.53
C LEU A 33 9.63 5.49 7.62
N THR A 34 10.45 5.98 6.69
CA THR A 34 10.00 6.64 5.46
C THR A 34 10.55 5.84 4.29
N GLU A 35 9.68 5.42 3.37
CA GLU A 35 10.07 4.53 2.28
C GLU A 35 9.36 4.90 0.98
N SER A 36 10.14 5.04 -0.09
CA SER A 36 9.63 5.17 -1.46
C SER A 36 9.29 3.79 -2.05
N PRO A 37 8.31 3.72 -2.97
CA PRO A 37 7.83 2.44 -3.48
C PRO A 37 8.85 1.78 -4.41
N LEU A 38 9.04 0.47 -4.26
CA LEU A 38 9.83 -0.36 -5.17
C LEU A 38 9.12 -0.57 -6.51
N ILE A 39 7.81 -0.80 -6.43
CA ILE A 39 6.90 -0.88 -7.56
C ILE A 39 5.72 0.04 -7.28
N LEU A 40 5.30 0.78 -8.30
CA LEU A 40 4.17 1.69 -8.25
C LEU A 40 3.41 1.60 -9.59
N TYR A 41 2.10 1.36 -9.53
CA TYR A 41 1.26 1.24 -10.72
C TYR A 41 -0.17 1.72 -10.47
N SER A 42 -0.83 2.22 -11.53
CA SER A 42 -2.19 2.73 -11.46
C SER A 42 -3.20 1.61 -11.16
N ALA A 43 -4.18 1.92 -10.29
CA ALA A 43 -5.33 1.06 -10.03
C ALA A 43 -6.44 1.21 -11.10
N SER A 44 -6.29 2.17 -12.02
CA SER A 44 -7.23 2.33 -13.13
C SER A 44 -7.07 1.19 -14.14
N PRO A 45 -8.15 0.51 -14.56
CA PRO A 45 -8.11 -0.44 -15.66
C PRO A 45 -7.48 0.15 -16.94
N LEU A 46 -7.02 -0.71 -17.86
CA LEU A 46 -6.46 -0.26 -19.14
C LEU A 46 -7.53 0.45 -19.98
N PHE A 47 -8.76 -0.07 -19.98
CA PHE A 47 -9.89 0.44 -20.77
C PHE A 47 -10.94 1.14 -19.91
N ALA A 48 -10.51 1.85 -18.87
CA ALA A 48 -11.42 2.54 -17.97
C ALA A 48 -12.24 3.62 -18.71
N PRO A 49 -13.56 3.71 -18.48
CA PRO A 49 -14.35 4.82 -19.00
C PRO A 49 -13.90 6.13 -18.36
N SER A 50 -13.87 7.21 -19.15
CA SER A 50 -13.53 8.55 -18.70
C SER A 50 -14.66 9.15 -17.84
N SER A 51 -14.81 8.69 -16.61
CA SER A 51 -15.88 9.12 -15.69
C SER A 51 -15.40 9.90 -14.47
N SER A 52 -14.10 10.09 -14.29
CA SER A 52 -13.58 10.94 -13.21
C SER A 52 -13.56 12.41 -13.63
N PRO A 53 -14.09 13.34 -12.81
CA PRO A 53 -13.97 14.78 -13.07
C PRO A 53 -12.53 15.28 -12.89
N PHE A 54 -11.66 14.48 -12.26
CA PHE A 54 -10.26 14.79 -12.03
C PHE A 54 -9.35 13.82 -12.77
N THR A 55 -8.27 14.36 -13.31
CA THR A 55 -7.14 13.54 -13.79
C THR A 55 -6.08 13.47 -12.69
N ASN A 56 -5.32 12.39 -12.62
CA ASN A 56 -4.20 12.25 -11.69
C ASN A 56 -2.89 12.35 -12.46
N CYS A 57 -1.83 12.84 -11.81
CA CYS A 57 -0.48 12.72 -12.36
C CYS A 57 -0.08 11.25 -12.47
N ASP A 58 0.40 10.81 -13.64
CA ASP A 58 0.81 9.43 -13.89
C ASP A 58 2.15 9.03 -13.23
N HIS A 59 2.76 9.93 -12.47
CA HIS A 59 3.95 9.64 -11.66
C HIS A 59 3.63 9.66 -10.16
N CYS A 60 3.21 10.82 -9.65
CA CYS A 60 3.03 11.03 -8.22
C CYS A 60 1.59 10.80 -7.75
N PHE A 61 0.65 10.48 -8.65
CA PHE A 61 -0.77 10.22 -8.36
C PHE A 61 -1.54 11.38 -7.74
N ARG A 62 -0.95 12.57 -7.65
CA ARG A 62 -1.66 13.76 -7.18
C ARG A 62 -2.79 14.14 -8.15
N ILE A 63 -3.88 14.67 -7.62
CA ILE A 63 -5.00 15.23 -8.36
C ILE A 63 -4.53 16.45 -9.15
N LEU A 64 -4.97 16.50 -10.41
CA LEU A 64 -4.80 17.60 -11.33
C LEU A 64 -6.15 18.31 -11.51
N PRO A 65 -6.33 19.49 -10.89
CA PRO A 65 -7.49 20.35 -11.18
C PRO A 65 -7.57 20.73 -12.66
N SER A 66 -8.78 20.99 -13.16
CA SER A 66 -9.12 21.22 -14.58
C SER A 66 -8.36 22.36 -15.29
N HIS A 67 -7.65 23.21 -14.55
CA HIS A 67 -6.86 24.34 -15.07
C HIS A 67 -5.36 24.22 -14.79
N THR A 68 -4.89 23.03 -14.40
CA THR A 68 -3.47 22.81 -14.13
C THR A 68 -2.71 22.67 -15.44
N ASN A 69 -1.56 23.35 -15.56
CA ASN A 69 -0.63 23.07 -16.65
C ASN A 69 -0.14 21.63 -16.55
N ILE A 70 -0.51 20.80 -17.53
CA ILE A 70 -0.09 19.41 -17.62
C ILE A 70 1.06 19.24 -18.61
N PHE A 71 1.89 18.24 -18.37
CA PHE A 71 3.00 17.84 -19.22
C PHE A 71 2.67 16.47 -19.82
N PRO A 72 2.21 16.38 -21.09
CA PRO A 72 1.90 15.10 -21.70
C PRO A 72 3.18 14.31 -22.03
N CYS A 73 3.07 12.98 -22.09
CA CYS A 73 4.13 12.15 -22.63
C CYS A 73 4.34 12.46 -24.12
N PRO A 74 5.58 12.68 -24.60
CA PRO A 74 5.83 12.96 -26.02
C PRO A 74 5.65 11.72 -26.93
N SER A 75 5.54 10.53 -26.35
CA SER A 75 5.46 9.25 -27.09
C SER A 75 4.08 8.58 -27.04
N CYS A 76 3.16 9.05 -26.18
CA CYS A 76 1.81 8.50 -26.09
C CYS A 76 0.79 9.57 -25.70
N SER A 77 -0.46 9.37 -26.08
CA SER A 77 -1.58 10.26 -25.71
C SER A 77 -2.29 9.86 -24.41
N HIS A 78 -1.73 8.91 -23.64
CA HIS A 78 -2.42 8.28 -22.51
C HIS A 78 -1.92 8.72 -21.14
N HIS A 79 -0.76 9.37 -21.04
CA HIS A 79 -0.16 9.73 -19.75
C HIS A 79 0.18 11.22 -19.69
N THR A 80 -0.09 11.82 -18.53
CA THR A 80 0.08 13.25 -18.24
C THR A 80 0.70 13.44 -16.86
N PHE A 81 1.51 14.49 -16.73
CA PHE A 81 2.28 14.75 -15.52
C PHE A 81 2.04 16.17 -15.00
N CYS A 82 2.12 16.35 -13.67
CA CYS A 82 1.92 17.67 -13.04
C CYS A 82 3.10 18.65 -13.27
N SER A 83 4.27 18.14 -13.66
CA SER A 83 5.48 18.93 -13.84
C SER A 83 6.46 18.25 -14.79
N GLN A 84 7.36 19.04 -15.38
CA GLN A 84 8.49 18.51 -16.16
C GLN A 84 9.36 17.53 -15.36
N ARG A 85 9.48 17.74 -14.04
CA ARG A 85 10.19 16.84 -13.13
C ARG A 85 9.49 15.49 -13.00
N CYS A 86 8.17 15.47 -12.76
CA CYS A 86 7.39 14.22 -12.73
C CYS A 86 7.49 13.44 -14.05
N LEU A 87 7.41 14.13 -15.20
CA LEU A 87 7.63 13.50 -16.51
C LEU A 87 9.04 12.87 -16.60
N SER A 88 10.07 13.59 -16.15
CA SER A 88 11.46 13.12 -16.21
C SER A 88 11.70 11.92 -15.28
N LEU A 89 11.18 11.96 -14.05
CA LEU A 89 11.27 10.87 -13.09
C LEU A 89 10.50 9.64 -13.58
N ALA A 90 9.29 9.81 -14.12
CA ALA A 90 8.50 8.72 -14.67
C ALA A 90 9.19 8.02 -15.84
N ARG A 91 9.79 8.78 -16.78
CA ARG A 91 10.59 8.21 -17.88
C ARG A 91 11.79 7.41 -17.39
N ASN A 92 12.28 7.73 -16.20
CA ASN A 92 13.33 7.02 -15.51
C ASN A 92 12.78 6.06 -14.43
N SER A 93 11.50 5.68 -14.43
CA SER A 93 10.93 4.74 -13.47
C SER A 93 9.62 4.13 -14.01
N SER A 94 8.47 4.59 -13.53
CA SER A 94 7.13 4.03 -13.74
C SER A 94 6.59 4.13 -15.17
N HIS A 95 7.18 4.98 -16.01
CA HIS A 95 6.78 5.21 -17.40
C HIS A 95 8.00 5.28 -18.32
N SER A 96 8.92 4.32 -18.20
CA SER A 96 10.06 4.19 -19.11
C SER A 96 9.63 4.05 -20.57
N THR A 97 10.56 4.26 -21.52
CA THR A 97 10.27 4.05 -22.94
C THR A 97 9.72 2.66 -23.23
N TRP A 98 10.20 1.64 -22.53
CA TRP A 98 9.70 0.27 -22.66
C TRP A 98 8.28 0.14 -22.07
N VAL A 99 8.03 0.66 -20.86
CA VAL A 99 6.69 0.64 -20.24
C VAL A 99 5.67 1.36 -21.11
N CYS A 100 6.01 2.54 -21.62
CA CYS A 100 5.17 3.33 -22.50
C CYS A 100 4.74 2.51 -23.73
N LYS A 101 5.71 1.90 -24.43
CA LYS A 101 5.44 1.03 -25.59
C LYS A 101 4.61 -0.20 -25.23
N ALA A 102 4.90 -0.84 -24.09
CA ALA A 102 4.18 -2.02 -23.65
C ALA A 102 2.70 -1.71 -23.36
N LEU A 103 2.41 -0.60 -22.69
CA LEU A 103 1.04 -0.16 -22.44
C LEU A 103 0.31 0.23 -23.72
N ILE A 104 0.97 0.96 -24.65
CA ILE A 104 0.39 1.25 -25.97
C ILE A 104 0.03 -0.04 -26.70
N PHE A 105 0.94 -1.02 -26.72
CA PHE A 105 0.69 -2.30 -27.37
C PHE A 105 -0.53 -3.01 -26.78
N LEU A 106 -0.64 -3.07 -25.44
CA LEU A 106 -1.81 -3.67 -24.79
C LEU A 106 -3.11 -2.94 -25.15
N LEU A 107 -3.08 -1.61 -25.29
CA LEU A 107 -4.24 -0.81 -25.68
C LEU A 107 -4.62 -0.96 -27.16
N GLN A 108 -3.64 -1.20 -28.04
CA GLN A 108 -3.82 -1.26 -29.49
C GLN A 108 -3.92 -2.68 -30.06
N HIS A 109 -3.65 -3.70 -29.25
CA HIS A 109 -3.69 -5.08 -29.69
C HIS A 109 -5.11 -5.41 -30.23
N PRO A 110 -5.27 -5.95 -31.46
CA PRO A 110 -6.56 -6.01 -32.17
C PRO A 110 -7.71 -6.65 -31.40
N ASN A 111 -7.40 -7.54 -30.45
CA ASN A 111 -8.35 -8.28 -29.63
C ASN A 111 -8.21 -8.03 -28.12
N SER A 112 -7.31 -7.16 -27.65
CA SER A 112 -7.06 -7.04 -26.20
C SER A 112 -8.29 -6.61 -25.44
N THR A 113 -9.05 -5.62 -25.93
CA THR A 113 -10.29 -5.17 -25.28
C THR A 113 -11.26 -6.34 -25.07
N THR A 114 -11.53 -7.12 -26.13
CA THR A 114 -12.44 -8.28 -26.06
C THR A 114 -11.90 -9.38 -25.14
N LEU A 115 -10.60 -9.67 -25.20
CA LEU A 115 -9.96 -10.65 -24.32
C LEU A 115 -10.03 -10.21 -22.86
N PHE A 116 -9.73 -8.95 -22.54
CA PHE A 116 -9.81 -8.43 -21.18
C PHE A 116 -11.26 -8.33 -20.67
N GLN A 117 -12.25 -8.12 -21.54
CA GLN A 117 -13.67 -8.15 -21.17
C GLN A 117 -14.18 -9.53 -20.74
N GLN A 118 -13.49 -10.60 -21.15
CA GLN A 118 -13.77 -11.97 -20.69
C GLN A 118 -13.20 -12.26 -19.29
N HIS A 119 -12.44 -11.33 -18.73
CA HIS A 119 -11.82 -11.44 -17.41
C HIS A 119 -12.30 -10.32 -16.46
N PRO A 120 -12.14 -10.50 -15.14
CA PRO A 120 -12.46 -9.44 -14.18
C PRO A 120 -11.62 -8.16 -14.43
N PRO A 121 -12.14 -6.96 -14.12
CA PRO A 121 -11.42 -5.68 -14.31
C PRO A 121 -10.04 -5.64 -13.67
N GLU A 122 -9.87 -6.35 -12.54
CA GLU A 122 -8.60 -6.49 -11.81
C GLU A 122 -7.50 -7.11 -12.68
N ARG A 123 -7.86 -7.91 -13.69
CA ARG A 123 -6.90 -8.49 -14.64
C ARG A 123 -6.18 -7.40 -15.45
N GLN A 124 -6.85 -6.31 -15.78
CA GLN A 124 -6.23 -5.18 -16.48
C GLN A 124 -5.25 -4.43 -15.58
N VAL A 125 -5.57 -4.31 -14.29
CA VAL A 125 -4.68 -3.72 -13.27
C VAL A 125 -3.45 -4.60 -13.06
N GLN A 126 -3.64 -5.92 -12.99
CA GLN A 126 -2.52 -6.86 -12.91
C GLN A 126 -1.63 -6.84 -14.16
N ALA A 127 -2.18 -6.58 -15.35
CA ALA A 127 -1.36 -6.35 -16.55
C ALA A 127 -0.41 -5.16 -16.36
N ARG A 128 -0.88 -4.05 -15.75
CA ARG A 128 -0.03 -2.90 -15.41
C ARG A 128 1.06 -3.29 -14.40
N PHE A 129 0.72 -4.08 -13.39
CA PHE A 129 1.69 -4.58 -12.41
C PHE A 129 2.77 -5.46 -13.06
N ILE A 130 2.40 -6.37 -13.96
CA ILE A 130 3.37 -7.23 -14.66
C ILE A 130 4.29 -6.40 -15.57
N VAL A 131 3.76 -5.39 -16.27
CA VAL A 131 4.58 -4.43 -17.02
C VAL A 131 5.53 -3.69 -16.08
N ALA A 132 5.06 -3.17 -14.94
CA ALA A 132 5.91 -2.49 -13.96
C ALA A 132 7.01 -3.42 -13.40
N SER A 133 6.67 -4.68 -13.11
CA SER A 133 7.60 -5.69 -12.60
C SER A 133 8.66 -6.08 -13.63
N HIS A 134 8.28 -6.19 -14.90
CA HIS A 134 9.25 -6.45 -15.95
C HIS A 134 10.18 -5.25 -16.17
N ASN A 135 9.68 -4.03 -16.08
CA ASN A 135 10.53 -2.84 -16.10
C ASN A 135 11.50 -2.81 -14.92
N LEU A 136 11.09 -3.25 -13.72
CA LEU A 136 11.99 -3.44 -12.59
C LEU A 136 13.09 -4.47 -12.92
N PHE A 137 12.72 -5.61 -13.50
CA PHE A 137 13.68 -6.63 -13.93
C PHE A 137 14.73 -6.09 -14.91
N LEU A 138 14.30 -5.33 -15.92
CA LEU A 138 15.20 -4.76 -16.93
C LEU A 138 16.18 -3.74 -16.35
N ARG A 139 15.81 -3.06 -15.27
CA ARG A 139 16.61 -1.99 -14.66
C ARG A 139 17.48 -2.48 -13.50
N SER A 140 16.94 -3.40 -12.71
CA SER A 140 17.50 -3.81 -11.43
C SER A 140 17.04 -5.24 -11.09
N PRO A 141 17.72 -6.25 -11.63
CA PRO A 141 17.40 -7.65 -11.33
C PRO A 141 17.44 -7.97 -9.83
N SER A 142 18.33 -7.33 -9.06
CA SER A 142 18.42 -7.50 -7.60
C SER A 142 17.15 -7.03 -6.89
N GLU A 143 16.54 -5.94 -7.33
CA GLU A 143 15.29 -5.44 -6.76
C GLU A 143 14.10 -6.34 -7.10
N LEU A 144 14.08 -6.95 -8.31
CA LEU A 144 13.11 -7.99 -8.62
C LEU A 144 13.28 -9.20 -7.68
N HIS A 145 14.52 -9.61 -7.39
CA HIS A 145 14.76 -10.67 -6.41
C HIS A 145 14.26 -10.30 -5.00
N THR A 146 14.41 -9.04 -4.58
CA THR A 146 13.80 -8.55 -3.35
C THR A 146 12.28 -8.73 -3.36
N LEU A 147 11.61 -8.32 -4.44
CA LEU A 147 10.16 -8.52 -4.60
C LEU A 147 9.78 -10.01 -4.57
N LEU A 148 10.49 -10.87 -5.28
CA LEU A 148 10.24 -12.32 -5.30
C LEU A 148 10.48 -12.99 -3.94
N SER A 149 11.29 -12.39 -3.07
CA SER A 149 11.56 -12.88 -1.70
C SER A 149 10.43 -12.59 -0.71
N LEU A 150 9.42 -11.80 -1.10
CA LEU A 150 8.28 -11.47 -0.24
C LEU A 150 7.36 -12.69 -0.03
N HIS A 151 6.46 -12.61 0.95
CA HIS A 151 5.50 -13.69 1.23
C HIS A 151 4.45 -13.79 0.11
N GLY A 152 3.90 -14.99 -0.08
CA GLY A 152 2.86 -15.26 -1.08
C GLY A 152 3.23 -16.39 -2.03
N THR A 153 2.30 -17.31 -2.23
CA THR A 153 2.46 -18.46 -3.13
C THR A 153 1.28 -18.50 -4.08
N PRO A 154 1.50 -18.75 -5.38
CA PRO A 154 0.41 -18.78 -6.34
C PRO A 154 -0.50 -19.98 -6.10
N ASP A 155 -1.80 -19.73 -6.09
CA ASP A 155 -2.85 -20.75 -6.19
C ASP A 155 -3.20 -21.00 -7.68
N SER A 156 -4.14 -21.92 -7.95
CA SER A 156 -4.56 -22.25 -9.32
C SER A 156 -5.12 -21.03 -10.07
N ALA A 157 -5.91 -20.19 -9.40
CA ALA A 157 -6.50 -19.00 -9.98
C ALA A 157 -5.43 -17.96 -10.38
N ILE A 158 -4.37 -17.81 -9.58
CA ILE A 158 -3.22 -16.98 -9.89
C ILE A 158 -2.43 -17.55 -11.08
N PHE A 159 -2.25 -18.87 -11.16
CA PHE A 159 -1.59 -19.47 -12.32
C PHE A 159 -2.37 -19.24 -13.62
N ASP A 160 -3.69 -19.34 -13.59
CA ASP A 160 -4.51 -19.07 -14.78
C ASP A 160 -4.48 -17.59 -15.18
N ALA A 161 -4.46 -16.69 -14.19
CA ALA A 161 -4.18 -15.27 -14.41
C ALA A 161 -2.82 -15.05 -15.10
N ALA A 162 -1.78 -15.71 -14.60
CA ALA A 162 -0.42 -15.58 -15.08
C ALA A 162 -0.28 -16.09 -16.52
N LYS A 163 -0.86 -17.24 -16.87
CA LYS A 163 -0.86 -17.77 -18.24
C LYS A 163 -1.48 -16.79 -19.23
N PHE A 164 -2.64 -16.24 -18.87
CA PHE A 164 -3.34 -15.25 -19.70
C PHE A 164 -2.51 -13.96 -19.88
N LEU A 165 -2.02 -13.38 -18.78
CA LEU A 165 -1.23 -12.15 -18.86
C LEU A 165 0.09 -12.37 -19.60
N HIS A 166 0.76 -13.49 -19.33
CA HIS A 166 2.02 -13.82 -19.97
C HIS A 166 1.84 -14.00 -21.49
N SER A 167 0.77 -14.65 -21.96
CA SER A 167 0.55 -14.81 -23.42
C SER A 167 0.36 -13.48 -24.16
N LEU A 168 -0.15 -12.45 -23.49
CA LEU A 168 -0.34 -11.11 -24.05
C LEU A 168 0.91 -10.24 -23.97
N ILE A 169 1.67 -10.34 -22.87
CA ILE A 169 2.77 -9.41 -22.56
C ILE A 169 4.12 -9.97 -23.04
N SER A 170 4.33 -11.29 -23.02
CA SER A 170 5.63 -11.88 -23.37
C SER A 170 6.15 -11.58 -24.78
N PRO A 171 5.31 -11.35 -25.82
CA PRO A 171 5.80 -10.90 -27.12
C PRO A 171 6.54 -9.55 -27.09
N LEU A 172 6.37 -8.76 -26.02
CA LEU A 172 7.01 -7.46 -25.82
C LEU A 172 8.34 -7.55 -25.06
N PHE A 173 8.64 -8.71 -24.47
CA PHE A 173 9.85 -8.90 -23.69
C PHE A 173 11.07 -8.97 -24.61
N PRO A 174 12.15 -8.22 -24.32
CA PRO A 174 13.41 -8.40 -25.01
C PRO A 174 13.83 -9.88 -24.95
N GLN A 175 14.29 -10.46 -26.07
CA GLN A 175 14.60 -11.89 -26.18
C GLN A 175 15.57 -12.40 -25.09
N GLN A 176 16.44 -11.53 -24.58
CA GLN A 176 17.48 -11.88 -23.60
C GLN A 176 17.02 -11.74 -22.14
N CYS A 177 15.81 -11.23 -21.90
CA CYS A 177 15.32 -10.91 -20.56
C CYS A 177 13.82 -11.23 -20.45
N GLN A 178 13.42 -12.50 -20.55
CA GLN A 178 12.02 -12.90 -20.47
C GLN A 178 11.67 -13.48 -19.10
N LEU A 179 10.58 -13.00 -18.49
CA LEU A 179 10.01 -13.60 -17.29
C LEU A 179 9.19 -14.82 -17.70
N SER A 180 9.37 -15.99 -17.08
CA SER A 180 8.53 -17.16 -17.35
C SER A 180 7.12 -16.99 -16.77
N VAL A 181 6.18 -17.85 -17.19
CA VAL A 181 4.82 -17.93 -16.61
C VAL A 181 4.89 -18.17 -15.11
N ASP A 182 5.80 -19.01 -14.63
CA ASP A 182 5.98 -19.28 -13.20
C ASP A 182 6.41 -18.02 -12.44
N ILE A 183 7.35 -17.26 -13.00
CA ILE A 183 7.76 -15.98 -12.40
C ILE A 183 6.61 -14.98 -12.42
N THR A 184 5.82 -14.92 -13.50
CA THR A 184 4.59 -14.10 -13.54
C THR A 184 3.61 -14.49 -12.42
N ALA A 185 3.38 -15.80 -12.20
CA ALA A 185 2.50 -16.28 -11.14
C ALA A 185 3.03 -15.93 -9.74
N GLN A 186 4.34 -16.09 -9.52
CA GLN A 186 4.99 -15.68 -8.27
C GLN A 186 4.80 -14.19 -8.01
N LEU A 187 5.05 -13.33 -9.00
CA LEU A 187 4.88 -11.87 -8.87
C LEU A 187 3.45 -11.50 -8.50
N LEU A 188 2.44 -12.08 -9.16
CA LEU A 188 1.02 -11.83 -8.83
C LEU A 188 0.68 -12.25 -7.39
N ALA A 189 1.25 -13.37 -6.92
CA ALA A 189 1.06 -13.80 -5.54
C ALA A 189 1.71 -12.84 -4.53
N LYS A 190 2.87 -12.23 -4.87
CA LYS A 190 3.50 -11.21 -4.02
C LYS A 190 2.68 -9.93 -3.99
N ASP A 191 2.20 -9.49 -5.15
CA ASP A 191 1.35 -8.30 -5.24
C ASP A 191 0.09 -8.39 -4.38
N ARG A 192 -0.59 -9.56 -4.42
CA ARG A 192 -1.81 -9.81 -3.65
C ARG A 192 -1.63 -9.61 -2.13
N LEU A 193 -0.48 -9.99 -1.57
CA LEU A 193 -0.27 -10.00 -0.12
C LEU A 193 0.57 -8.82 0.40
N ASN A 194 1.28 -8.11 -0.46
CA ASN A 194 2.30 -7.13 -0.05
C ASN A 194 2.06 -5.73 -0.63
N SER A 195 1.04 -5.56 -1.49
CA SER A 195 0.71 -4.24 -2.05
C SER A 195 -0.08 -3.37 -1.06
N PHE A 196 0.23 -2.09 -1.09
CA PHE A 196 -0.44 -1.04 -0.35
C PHE A 196 -1.19 -0.13 -1.32
N CYS A 197 -2.35 0.35 -0.93
CA CYS A 197 -3.18 1.23 -1.75
C CYS A 197 -2.86 2.70 -1.45
N LEU A 198 -2.62 3.49 -2.51
CA LEU A 198 -2.74 4.95 -2.48
C LEU A 198 -4.19 5.30 -2.80
N MET A 199 -4.79 6.13 -1.96
CA MET A 199 -6.24 6.31 -1.92
C MET A 199 -6.63 7.74 -2.30
N ASP A 200 -7.78 7.93 -2.96
CA ASP A 200 -8.37 9.26 -3.19
C ASP A 200 -8.58 10.03 -1.89
N PRO A 201 -8.67 11.38 -1.89
CA PRO A 201 -8.92 12.13 -0.67
C PRO A 201 -10.18 11.69 0.08
N TYR A 202 -10.15 11.84 1.40
CA TYR A 202 -11.32 11.62 2.24
C TYR A 202 -12.44 12.62 1.93
N SER A 203 -13.68 12.13 1.85
CA SER A 203 -14.88 12.96 1.76
C SER A 203 -15.88 12.50 2.84
N PRO A 204 -16.33 13.39 3.76
CA PRO A 204 -17.24 13.02 4.85
C PRO A 204 -18.61 12.55 4.35
N GLU A 205 -19.09 13.14 3.26
CA GLU A 205 -20.38 12.86 2.63
C GLU A 205 -20.21 12.04 1.34
N GLY A 206 -18.98 11.68 0.99
CA GLY A 206 -18.68 10.94 -0.23
C GLY A 206 -18.82 9.43 -0.07
N PRO A 207 -18.74 8.68 -1.18
CA PRO A 207 -18.62 7.24 -1.14
C PRO A 207 -17.31 6.82 -0.46
N GLN A 208 -17.16 5.51 -0.26
CA GLN A 208 -15.88 4.93 0.15
C GLN A 208 -14.75 5.40 -0.77
N ARG A 209 -13.61 5.82 -0.19
CA ARG A 209 -12.41 6.24 -0.95
C ARG A 209 -12.06 5.19 -2.00
N SER A 210 -11.87 5.62 -3.24
CA SER A 210 -11.38 4.77 -4.32
C SER A 210 -9.85 4.66 -4.27
N ILE A 211 -9.32 3.60 -4.87
CA ILE A 211 -7.87 3.37 -4.96
C ILE A 211 -7.36 4.09 -6.20
N LYS A 212 -6.35 4.96 -6.05
CA LYS A 212 -5.65 5.62 -7.15
C LYS A 212 -4.59 4.71 -7.77
N ALA A 213 -3.83 4.05 -6.90
CA ALA A 213 -2.66 3.26 -7.25
C ALA A 213 -2.36 2.21 -6.20
N TYR A 214 -1.54 1.24 -6.61
CA TYR A 214 -0.94 0.25 -5.74
C TYR A 214 0.57 0.43 -5.72
N ALA A 215 1.16 0.15 -4.57
CA ALA A 215 2.59 0.29 -4.33
C ALA A 215 3.12 -0.83 -3.45
N ILE A 216 4.34 -1.30 -3.71
CA ILE A 216 5.03 -2.28 -2.86
C ILE A 216 6.22 -1.60 -2.19
N TYR A 217 6.26 -1.66 -0.86
CA TYR A 217 7.28 -1.06 -0.02
C TYR A 217 8.04 -2.19 0.70
N PRO A 218 9.28 -2.52 0.27
CA PRO A 218 9.94 -3.75 0.66
C PRO A 218 10.32 -3.82 2.14
N LYS A 219 10.45 -2.70 2.86
CA LYS A 219 10.61 -2.71 4.32
C LYS A 219 9.25 -2.67 5.02
N ALA A 220 8.31 -1.85 4.55
CA ALA A 220 7.01 -1.70 5.21
C ALA A 220 6.14 -2.97 5.13
N THR A 221 6.34 -3.83 4.12
CA THR A 221 5.61 -5.10 4.00
C THR A 221 5.91 -6.12 5.11
N PHE A 222 6.90 -5.87 5.96
CA PHE A 222 7.27 -6.72 7.09
C PHE A 222 6.61 -6.31 8.42
N PHE A 223 5.87 -5.20 8.47
CA PHE A 223 5.06 -4.89 9.64
C PHE A 223 3.84 -5.83 9.68
N ASN A 224 3.80 -6.69 10.69
CA ASN A 224 2.69 -7.60 10.89
C ASN A 224 1.42 -6.86 11.33
N HIS A 225 0.30 -7.59 11.26
CA HIS A 225 -1.00 -7.11 11.71
C HIS A 225 -1.17 -7.20 13.23
N ASP A 226 -1.76 -6.15 13.80
CA ASP A 226 -2.50 -6.23 15.07
C ASP A 226 -3.83 -5.46 14.95
N CYS A 227 -4.89 -5.94 15.62
CA CYS A 227 -6.17 -5.25 15.70
C CYS A 227 -6.09 -3.98 16.58
N VAL A 228 -5.13 -3.97 17.51
CA VAL A 228 -4.75 -2.82 18.36
C VAL A 228 -3.28 -2.51 18.08
N PRO A 229 -2.98 -1.86 16.94
CA PRO A 229 -1.60 -1.64 16.51
C PRO A 229 -0.90 -0.59 17.37
N ASN A 230 0.43 -0.65 17.41
CA ASN A 230 1.30 0.36 18.04
C ASN A 230 1.96 1.31 17.02
N ALA A 231 1.75 1.09 15.72
CA ALA A 231 2.13 1.99 14.65
C ALA A 231 1.01 2.16 13.62
N CYS A 232 1.00 3.29 12.90
CA CYS A 232 0.13 3.47 11.75
C CYS A 232 0.90 4.03 10.55
N ARG A 233 0.40 3.68 9.38
CA ARG A 233 0.90 4.19 8.10
C ARG A 233 0.22 5.50 7.76
N PHE A 234 0.99 6.47 7.28
CA PHE A 234 0.53 7.70 6.66
C PHE A 234 0.96 7.70 5.19
N ASP A 235 0.00 8.04 4.33
CA ASP A 235 0.23 8.38 2.94
C ASP A 235 -0.14 9.86 2.75
N TYR A 236 0.82 10.67 2.32
CA TYR A 236 0.66 12.13 2.15
C TYR A 236 0.30 12.49 0.71
N VAL A 237 -0.56 11.67 0.10
CA VAL A 237 -1.03 11.86 -1.26
C VAL A 237 -1.82 13.18 -1.32
N ASP A 238 -1.61 13.94 -2.40
CA ASP A 238 -2.26 15.21 -2.69
C ASP A 238 -1.77 16.40 -1.84
N THR A 239 -0.67 16.27 -1.10
CA THR A 239 -0.10 17.38 -0.30
C THR A 239 0.75 18.36 -1.09
N GLY A 240 1.03 18.07 -2.37
CA GLY A 240 1.78 18.96 -3.28
C GLY A 240 3.29 18.77 -3.26
N ASP A 241 3.82 17.90 -2.41
CA ASP A 241 5.24 17.54 -2.32
C ASP A 241 5.66 16.52 -3.40
N GLU A 242 6.96 16.44 -3.65
CA GLU A 242 7.62 15.49 -4.56
C GLU A 242 7.58 14.04 -4.03
N HIS A 243 7.31 13.87 -2.73
CA HIS A 243 7.25 12.60 -2.00
C HIS A 243 5.82 12.05 -1.86
N ASN A 244 4.93 12.40 -2.80
CA ASN A 244 3.49 12.11 -2.76
C ASN A 244 3.14 10.60 -2.74
N THR A 245 4.11 9.74 -3.00
CA THR A 245 3.97 8.28 -3.03
C THR A 245 4.84 7.59 -1.98
N ASP A 246 5.46 8.34 -1.08
CA ASP A 246 6.24 7.74 0.01
C ASP A 246 5.29 7.29 1.13
N MET A 247 5.65 6.17 1.76
CA MET A 247 5.00 5.69 2.96
C MET A 247 5.74 6.17 4.19
N VAL A 248 5.01 6.66 5.18
CA VAL A 248 5.54 7.00 6.50
C VAL A 248 4.91 6.10 7.54
N ILE A 249 5.71 5.42 8.36
CA ILE A 249 5.24 4.66 9.52
C ILE A 249 5.58 5.45 10.78
N ARG A 250 4.55 5.74 11.59
CA ARG A 250 4.66 6.49 12.83
C ARG A 250 4.12 5.69 14.00
N LEU A 251 4.78 5.81 15.16
CA LEU A 251 4.33 5.17 16.39
C LEU A 251 3.11 5.86 16.98
N ILE A 252 2.16 5.06 17.47
CA ILE A 252 0.94 5.50 18.15
C ILE A 252 1.21 5.67 19.66
N GLU A 253 2.07 4.82 20.21
CA GLU A 253 2.44 4.75 21.62
C GLU A 253 3.97 4.55 21.77
N ASP A 254 4.48 4.71 22.99
CA ASP A 254 5.86 4.33 23.32
C ASP A 254 6.04 2.81 23.13
N VAL A 255 7.13 2.42 22.48
CA VAL A 255 7.45 1.01 22.19
C VAL A 255 8.78 0.66 22.84
N PRO A 256 8.82 -0.26 23.83
CA PRO A 256 10.08 -0.71 24.43
C PRO A 256 10.91 -1.53 23.45
N ALA A 257 12.23 -1.55 23.65
CA ALA A 257 13.15 -2.38 22.89
C ALA A 257 12.71 -3.86 22.89
N GLY A 258 12.75 -4.50 21.72
CA GLY A 258 12.36 -5.89 21.52
C GLY A 258 10.85 -6.13 21.32
N LYS A 259 9.98 -5.13 21.53
CA LYS A 259 8.54 -5.27 21.23
C LYS A 259 8.32 -5.26 19.71
N GLU A 260 7.47 -6.15 19.24
CA GLU A 260 7.02 -6.18 17.83
C GLU A 260 6.25 -4.89 17.52
N ILE A 261 6.51 -4.34 16.34
CA ILE A 261 5.80 -3.19 15.80
C ILE A 261 4.80 -3.71 14.76
N CYS A 262 3.53 -3.43 15.01
CA CYS A 262 2.43 -3.89 14.19
C CYS A 262 1.63 -2.70 13.66
N ILE A 263 1.13 -2.84 12.44
CA ILE A 263 0.14 -1.93 11.83
C ILE A 263 -1.22 -2.63 11.72
N SER A 264 -2.29 -1.88 11.48
CA SER A 264 -3.56 -2.50 11.10
C SER A 264 -3.65 -2.66 9.58
N TYR A 265 -4.11 -3.82 9.10
CA TYR A 265 -4.27 -4.11 7.67
C TYR A 265 -5.60 -3.58 7.12
N PHE A 266 -6.50 -3.15 7.99
CA PHE A 266 -7.79 -2.58 7.67
C PHE A 266 -8.11 -1.42 8.60
N ARG A 267 -9.19 -0.68 8.31
CA ARG A 267 -9.71 0.36 9.23
C ARG A 267 -10.11 -0.26 10.56
N ILE A 268 -9.62 0.32 11.64
CA ILE A 268 -9.86 -0.11 13.02
C ILE A 268 -11.34 0.13 13.38
N GLY A 269 -11.87 -0.66 14.32
CA GLY A 269 -13.26 -0.52 14.80
C GLY A 269 -14.26 -1.49 14.16
N ARG A 270 -13.77 -2.50 13.43
CA ARG A 270 -14.59 -3.60 12.90
C ARG A 270 -14.85 -4.66 13.96
N ASP A 271 -16.00 -5.31 13.90
CA ASP A 271 -16.37 -6.43 14.78
C ASP A 271 -15.47 -7.66 14.55
N TYR A 272 -15.39 -8.53 15.56
CA TYR A 272 -14.56 -9.74 15.55
C TYR A 272 -14.74 -10.59 14.28
N CYS A 273 -15.99 -10.89 13.92
CA CYS A 273 -16.32 -11.75 12.80
C CYS A 273 -15.84 -11.15 11.48
N THR A 274 -16.05 -9.84 11.29
CA THR A 274 -15.55 -9.12 10.12
C THR A 274 -14.02 -9.10 10.06
N ARG A 275 -13.33 -8.85 11.19
CA ARG A 275 -11.85 -8.86 11.22
C ARG A 275 -11.31 -10.24 10.87
N LYS A 276 -11.83 -11.30 11.49
CA LYS A 276 -11.43 -12.69 11.21
C LYS A 276 -11.65 -13.06 9.75
N ARG A 277 -12.79 -12.69 9.18
CA ARG A 277 -13.12 -12.96 7.78
C ARG A 277 -12.15 -12.28 6.82
N ILE A 278 -11.92 -10.97 6.98
CA ILE A 278 -10.97 -10.20 6.15
C ILE A 278 -9.58 -10.83 6.20
N LEU A 279 -9.08 -11.14 7.41
CA LEU A 279 -7.74 -11.71 7.56
C LEU A 279 -7.59 -13.11 6.94
N MET A 280 -8.65 -13.91 6.99
CA MET A 280 -8.63 -15.23 6.36
C MET A 280 -8.75 -15.13 4.83
N GLU A 281 -9.69 -14.34 4.32
CA GLU A 281 -9.98 -14.20 2.88
C GLU A 281 -8.84 -13.50 2.13
N ASP A 282 -8.32 -12.41 2.70
CA ASP A 282 -7.33 -11.55 2.01
C ASP A 282 -5.89 -11.97 2.33
N TYR A 283 -5.62 -12.46 3.54
CA TYR A 283 -4.26 -12.71 4.04
C TYR A 283 -3.99 -14.16 4.48
N GLY A 284 -5.02 -15.02 4.55
CA GLY A 284 -4.85 -16.44 4.86
C GLY A 284 -4.45 -16.77 6.31
N PHE A 285 -4.73 -15.90 7.29
CA PHE A 285 -4.39 -16.18 8.70
C PHE A 285 -5.49 -15.77 9.70
N THR A 286 -5.41 -16.32 10.92
CA THR A 286 -6.24 -15.91 12.06
C THR A 286 -5.42 -15.07 13.02
N CYS A 287 -5.88 -13.87 13.36
CA CYS A 287 -5.19 -12.99 14.30
C CYS A 287 -5.31 -13.52 15.75
N GLY A 288 -4.16 -13.67 16.41
CA GLY A 288 -4.04 -14.05 17.81
C GLY A 288 -3.71 -12.90 18.76
N CYS A 289 -4.05 -11.65 18.42
CA CYS A 289 -3.88 -10.53 19.35
C CYS A 289 -4.82 -10.67 20.56
N ASP A 290 -4.49 -10.01 21.68
CA ASP A 290 -5.25 -10.08 22.93
C ASP A 290 -6.73 -9.78 22.72
N THR A 291 -7.07 -8.81 21.86
CA THR A 291 -8.46 -8.45 21.56
C THR A 291 -9.22 -9.60 20.92
N CYS A 292 -8.64 -10.24 19.90
CA CYS A 292 -9.25 -11.40 19.24
C CYS A 292 -9.34 -12.60 20.17
N VAL A 293 -8.35 -12.81 21.06
CA VAL A 293 -8.37 -13.90 22.05
C VAL A 293 -9.49 -13.73 23.06
N ILE A 294 -9.71 -12.51 23.57
CA ILE A 294 -10.78 -12.19 24.51
C ILE A 294 -12.14 -12.35 23.84
N GLU A 295 -12.36 -11.72 22.68
CA GLU A 295 -13.64 -11.76 21.96
C GLU A 295 -13.99 -13.20 21.51
N ALA A 296 -13.01 -14.03 21.14
CA ALA A 296 -13.24 -15.41 20.73
C ALA A 296 -13.81 -16.31 21.85
N LYS A 297 -13.54 -15.98 23.11
CA LYS A 297 -14.04 -16.74 24.27
C LYS A 297 -15.48 -16.38 24.66
N GLY A 298 -16.07 -15.36 24.03
CA GLY A 298 -17.38 -14.84 24.44
C GLY A 298 -17.35 -14.17 25.83
N GLU A 299 -16.17 -13.86 26.36
CA GLU A 299 -15.99 -13.13 27.63
C GLU A 299 -16.29 -11.63 27.49
N ASP A 300 -16.69 -11.18 26.29
CA ASP A 300 -17.41 -9.92 26.07
C ASP A 300 -18.87 -10.09 26.54
N ASN A 301 -19.03 -10.44 27.82
CA ASN A 301 -20.31 -10.28 28.51
C ASN A 301 -20.64 -8.80 28.40
N GLY A 302 -21.74 -8.45 27.73
CA GLY A 302 -22.15 -7.09 27.35
C GLY A 302 -22.30 -6.04 28.47
N GLU A 303 -21.65 -6.21 29.62
CA GLU A 303 -21.15 -5.11 30.41
C GLU A 303 -20.16 -4.31 29.57
N LYS A 304 -20.60 -3.10 29.22
CA LYS A 304 -19.80 -1.99 28.71
C LYS A 304 -18.62 -1.70 29.65
N ASN A 305 -17.61 -2.56 29.68
CA ASN A 305 -16.45 -2.36 30.51
C ASN A 305 -15.54 -1.40 29.76
N SER A 306 -15.83 -0.10 29.91
CA SER A 306 -15.11 1.02 29.28
C SER A 306 -13.60 1.02 29.56
N ASP A 307 -13.14 0.15 30.47
CA ASP A 307 -11.76 0.02 30.91
C ASP A 307 -10.94 -1.07 30.21
N LEU A 308 -11.53 -1.87 29.31
CA LEU A 308 -10.74 -2.81 28.51
C LEU A 308 -9.70 -2.05 27.65
N PRO A 309 -8.44 -2.54 27.56
CA PRO A 309 -7.37 -1.85 26.84
C PRO A 309 -7.72 -1.50 25.39
N HIS A 310 -8.41 -2.40 24.69
CA HIS A 310 -8.84 -2.16 23.31
C HIS A 310 -9.90 -1.05 23.21
N VAL A 311 -10.86 -0.96 24.15
CA VAL A 311 -11.86 0.12 24.18
C VAL A 311 -11.18 1.47 24.43
N ARG A 312 -10.23 1.51 25.36
CA ARG A 312 -9.41 2.71 25.64
C ARG A 312 -8.61 3.14 24.41
N PHE A 313 -8.01 2.18 23.71
CA PHE A 313 -7.31 2.44 22.45
C PHE A 313 -8.24 3.03 21.41
N LEU A 314 -9.40 2.41 21.17
CA LEU A 314 -10.37 2.88 20.17
C LEU A 314 -10.82 4.32 20.47
N ARG A 315 -11.13 4.64 21.72
CA ARG A 315 -11.55 5.99 22.13
C ARG A 315 -10.46 7.05 21.91
N LYS A 316 -9.20 6.69 22.12
CA LYS A 316 -8.07 7.63 22.03
C LYS A 316 -7.55 7.79 20.61
N HIS A 317 -7.46 6.68 19.87
CA HIS A 317 -6.68 6.57 18.64
C HIS A 317 -7.53 6.29 17.39
N VAL A 318 -8.86 6.36 17.47
CA VAL A 318 -9.73 6.31 16.28
C VAL A 318 -10.36 7.68 16.04
N CYS A 319 -10.33 8.12 14.79
CA CYS A 319 -10.89 9.40 14.38
C CYS A 319 -12.43 9.39 14.41
N GLU A 320 -12.99 10.37 15.10
CA GLU A 320 -14.43 10.55 15.31
C GLU A 320 -15.14 11.22 14.12
N ARG A 321 -14.41 11.69 13.10
CA ARG A 321 -15.04 12.27 11.90
C ARG A 321 -15.90 11.22 11.21
N LYS A 322 -17.10 11.64 10.79
CA LYS A 322 -18.07 10.82 10.04
C LYS A 322 -17.39 10.08 8.88
N ASN A 323 -17.65 8.78 8.72
CA ASN A 323 -17.08 7.95 7.64
C ASN A 323 -15.53 7.88 7.59
N CYS A 324 -14.82 8.34 8.63
CA CYS A 324 -13.36 8.27 8.68
C CYS A 324 -12.88 6.92 9.25
N ALA A 325 -13.07 6.72 10.56
CA ALA A 325 -12.54 5.58 11.31
C ALA A 325 -11.03 5.33 11.08
N GLY A 326 -10.29 6.39 10.74
CA GLY A 326 -8.84 6.34 10.59
C GLY A 326 -8.12 6.29 11.93
N THR A 327 -6.91 5.77 11.93
CA THR A 327 -6.06 5.67 13.12
C THR A 327 -5.37 7.01 13.37
N MET A 328 -5.29 7.43 14.63
CA MET A 328 -4.67 8.68 15.04
C MET A 328 -3.38 8.42 15.81
N ALA A 329 -2.27 8.97 15.33
CA ALA A 329 -0.97 8.93 16.00
C ALA A 329 -0.50 10.34 16.34
N PRO A 330 0.31 10.53 17.40
CA PRO A 330 0.87 11.84 17.73
C PRO A 330 1.65 12.42 16.55
N LEU A 331 1.71 13.74 16.45
CA LEU A 331 2.69 14.40 15.59
C LEU A 331 4.12 14.02 16.01
N PRO A 332 5.10 14.07 15.09
CA PRO A 332 6.49 13.85 15.44
C PRO A 332 6.92 14.76 16.60
N PRO A 333 7.66 14.22 17.58
CA PRO A 333 8.14 15.02 18.70
C PRO A 333 9.02 16.16 18.18
N LYS A 334 8.92 17.33 18.83
CA LYS A 334 9.79 18.48 18.59
C LYS A 334 10.74 18.60 19.77
N ASP A 335 12.04 18.59 19.51
CA ASP A 335 13.08 18.69 20.56
C ASP A 335 12.88 17.69 21.71
N ASP A 336 12.57 16.42 21.37
CA ASP A 336 12.23 15.33 22.29
C ASP A 336 10.97 15.56 23.17
N VAL A 337 10.19 16.60 22.89
CA VAL A 337 8.90 16.85 23.56
C VAL A 337 7.79 16.10 22.81
N PRO A 338 7.04 15.20 23.48
CA PRO A 338 5.89 14.52 22.89
C PRO A 338 4.81 15.51 22.46
N SER A 339 4.20 15.26 21.30
CA SER A 339 3.04 16.04 20.85
C SER A 339 1.77 15.59 21.58
N ASN A 340 1.02 16.55 22.11
CA ASN A 340 -0.37 16.34 22.54
C ASN A 340 -1.37 16.40 21.38
N VAL A 341 -0.92 16.75 20.18
CA VAL A 341 -1.73 16.74 18.96
C VAL A 341 -1.55 15.40 18.25
N LEU A 342 -2.68 14.73 17.99
CA LEU A 342 -2.79 13.56 17.13
C LEU A 342 -3.19 13.96 15.71
N GLU A 343 -2.68 13.23 14.72
CA GLU A 343 -3.04 13.34 13.30
C GLU A 343 -3.71 12.04 12.84
N CYS A 344 -4.83 12.14 12.14
CA CYS A 344 -5.51 10.99 11.54
C CYS A 344 -4.85 10.59 10.22
N ASN A 345 -4.44 9.34 10.10
CA ASN A 345 -3.82 8.80 8.89
C ASN A 345 -4.75 8.65 7.67
N PHE A 346 -6.05 8.84 7.86
CA PHE A 346 -7.05 8.64 6.82
C PHE A 346 -7.61 9.94 6.26
N CYS A 347 -7.87 10.93 7.13
CA CYS A 347 -8.46 12.21 6.73
C CYS A 347 -7.60 13.43 7.04
N GLY A 348 -6.42 13.25 7.63
CA GLY A 348 -5.52 14.35 8.02
C GLY A 348 -6.04 15.24 9.15
N ASN A 349 -7.15 14.88 9.82
CA ASN A 349 -7.68 15.68 10.93
C ASN A 349 -6.73 15.67 12.14
N PHE A 350 -6.62 16.82 12.80
CA PHE A 350 -5.94 16.95 14.08
C PHE A 350 -6.90 16.82 15.28
N LYS A 351 -6.44 16.21 16.37
CA LYS A 351 -7.15 16.12 17.66
C LYS A 351 -6.14 16.38 18.78
N GLU A 352 -6.42 17.36 19.63
CA GLU A 352 -5.67 17.55 20.87
C GLU A 352 -6.12 16.54 21.93
N ILE A 353 -5.16 15.96 22.64
CA ILE A 353 -5.40 15.14 23.83
C ILE A 353 -5.22 16.05 25.04
N LEU A 354 -6.29 16.19 25.83
CA LEU A 354 -6.30 16.89 27.12
C LEU A 354 -5.54 16.11 28.19
#